data_AF-A0A7L1J0T2-F1
#
_entry.id   AF-A0A7L1J0T2-F1
#
_cell.length_a   1.000
_cell.length_b   1.000
_cell.length_c   1.000
_cell.angle_alpha   90.00
_cell.angle_beta   90.00
_cell.angle_gamma   90.00
#
_symmetry.space_group_name_H-M   'P 1'
#
loop_
_entity.id
_entity.type
_entity.pdbx_description
1 polymer ?
#
loop_
_entity_poly.entity_id
_entity_poly.type
_entity_poly.pdbx_seq_one_letter_code
_entity_poly.pdbx_strand_id
1 'polypeptide(L)'
;ANTLFNIWIKYKPRLPEWYYNEKLLKVGDSLVQIKEYKLALLQCYGRYLQQFISVNPDDIIDDVHQFKSTFFPNGITRKRRSNVLFHALQERNICIYQMVCNSDRSLQKEESLQTCFNVLSSLRLTMQVALPQESLCWLTYNGTIHIYTICRHLMMIGQSAKVLEYLLWASICMESSIPLLSVHYLTWRATLYTAVSQCYFDCQASIHGEIFARRGLIKIDELKQLSNISSSLENSETKKIFREATVKMSVMIFKRAVYESRRKPKSYFRPKLRVSLKEAQNLPWPRTTTERLLTEMFDSAAAQFLAILEALSDSSRHVLHPTPPVTDEIEIRDVVSELFFAGLEILSGNSIKKQKELNIFVITAGEKGVSGDAAVKFIKLAFSYEEWHVFDSAIEFVVHFLQAQDDPTWKKAEMELKLLTLMQPLLFPRKFKHGFSISENTTKEARLPHGSENKQAFGKSSLKHGEPSHDLMILATTVFSCVSASKQNIQPDKGMLVDVIMFLWQKCKMGLQQIQLCGSDCLKYIHRYKAYQWVRVLWIINEVIQKSIITDINVVILAEITLCLTTLLENVADS
;
A
#
# COMPACT_ATOMS: atom_id res chain seq x y z
N ALA A 1 6.92 1.85 37.66
CA ALA A 1 5.50 2.15 37.94
C ALA A 1 5.26 2.62 39.38
N ASN A 2 5.57 1.80 40.40
CA ASN A 2 5.27 2.10 41.81
C ASN A 2 5.90 3.38 42.35
N THR A 3 7.11 3.75 41.90
CA THR A 3 7.78 4.99 42.32
C THR A 3 7.03 6.24 41.84
N LEU A 4 6.62 6.30 40.56
CA LEU A 4 5.80 7.38 40.01
C LEU A 4 4.46 7.49 40.73
N PHE A 5 3.80 6.35 40.96
CA PHE A 5 2.55 6.27 41.72
C PHE A 5 2.69 6.87 43.13
N ASN A 6 3.75 6.51 43.85
CA ASN A 6 4.03 6.99 45.20
C ASN A 6 4.34 8.49 45.23
N ILE A 7 5.06 9.00 44.23
CA ILE A 7 5.31 10.45 44.07
C ILE A 7 3.99 11.19 43.92
N TRP A 8 3.12 10.77 43.01
CA TRP A 8 1.84 11.43 42.78
C TRP A 8 0.95 11.46 44.02
N ILE A 9 0.83 10.35 44.75
CA ILE A 9 0.06 10.30 46.01
C ILE A 9 0.63 11.26 47.05
N LYS A 10 1.96 11.26 47.22
CA LYS A 10 2.64 12.08 48.23
C LYS A 10 2.43 13.58 48.00
N TYR A 11 2.43 14.02 46.75
CA TYR A 11 2.32 15.44 46.40
C TYR A 11 0.89 15.91 46.12
N LYS A 12 -0.07 15.02 45.82
CA LYS A 12 -1.47 15.38 45.57
C LYS A 12 -2.10 16.28 46.65
N PRO A 13 -2.00 16.00 47.96
CA PRO A 13 -2.58 16.88 48.98
C PRO A 13 -1.75 18.15 49.23
N ARG A 14 -0.53 18.24 48.67
CA ARG A 14 0.43 19.33 48.93
C ARG A 14 0.44 20.40 47.84
N LEU A 15 -0.25 20.17 46.72
CA LEU A 15 -0.25 21.04 45.56
C LEU A 15 -1.68 21.49 45.22
N PRO A 16 -1.87 22.70 44.66
CA PRO A 16 -3.16 23.10 44.11
C PRO A 16 -3.63 22.11 43.04
N GLU A 17 -4.91 21.75 43.06
CA GLU A 17 -5.50 20.71 42.19
C GLU A 17 -5.22 20.97 40.70
N TRP A 18 -5.37 22.22 40.26
CA TRP A 18 -5.11 22.61 38.86
C TRP A 18 -3.64 22.41 38.46
N TYR A 19 -2.69 22.71 39.36
CA TYR A 19 -1.26 22.60 39.09
C TYR A 19 -0.83 21.13 39.09
N TYR A 20 -1.34 20.36 40.04
CA TYR A 20 -1.13 18.91 40.11
C TYR A 20 -1.60 18.23 38.83
N ASN A 21 -2.83 18.52 38.39
CA ASN A 21 -3.41 17.89 37.20
C ASN A 21 -2.64 18.29 35.92
N GLU A 22 -2.26 19.56 35.76
CA GLU A 22 -1.46 19.99 34.61
C GLU A 22 -0.08 19.30 34.56
N LYS A 23 0.59 19.14 35.72
CA LYS A 23 1.89 18.45 35.79
C LYS A 23 1.75 16.94 35.57
N LEU A 24 0.66 16.33 36.04
CA LEU A 24 0.35 14.92 35.81
C LEU A 24 0.26 14.61 34.31
N LEU A 25 -0.47 15.44 33.55
CA LEU A 25 -0.61 15.26 32.10
C LEU A 25 0.71 15.50 31.37
N LYS A 26 1.50 16.54 31.74
CA LYS A 26 2.82 16.78 31.14
C LYS A 26 3.79 15.61 31.31
N VAL A 27 3.75 14.92 32.45
CA VAL A 27 4.52 13.69 32.65
C VAL A 27 3.96 12.56 31.77
N GLY A 28 2.64 12.48 31.60
CA GLY A 28 2.01 11.60 30.62
C GLY A 28 2.57 11.84 29.22
N ASP A 29 2.62 13.10 28.78
CA ASP A 29 3.12 13.47 27.44
C ASP A 29 4.59 13.06 27.27
N SER A 30 5.40 13.23 28.32
CA SER A 30 6.81 12.80 28.34
C SER A 30 6.95 11.26 28.25
N LEU A 31 6.06 10.51 28.91
CA LEU A 31 6.02 9.06 28.83
C LEU A 31 5.60 8.58 27.44
N VAL A 32 4.64 9.25 26.81
CA VAL A 32 4.24 8.98 25.42
C VAL A 32 5.42 9.21 24.46
N GLN A 33 6.18 10.29 24.63
CA GLN A 33 7.37 10.58 23.81
C GLN A 33 8.43 9.48 23.88
N ILE A 34 8.61 8.84 25.03
CA ILE A 34 9.52 7.68 25.20
C ILE A 34 8.84 6.32 24.93
N LYS A 35 7.62 6.33 24.38
CA LYS A 35 6.82 5.14 24.01
C LYS A 35 6.36 4.26 25.19
N GLU A 36 6.33 4.80 26.40
CA GLU A 36 5.84 4.15 27.61
C GLU A 36 4.32 4.32 27.77
N TYR A 37 3.55 3.90 26.76
CA TYR A 37 2.11 4.15 26.64
C TYR A 37 1.28 3.57 27.78
N LYS A 38 1.64 2.37 28.25
CA LYS A 38 0.93 1.71 29.38
C LYS A 38 1.09 2.51 30.68
N LEU A 39 2.27 3.07 30.92
CA LEU A 39 2.52 3.91 32.09
C LEU A 39 1.81 5.26 31.96
N ALA A 40 1.88 5.91 30.80
CA ALA A 40 1.18 7.16 30.53
C ALA A 40 -0.34 7.02 30.74
N LEU A 41 -0.92 5.94 30.21
CA LEU A 41 -2.34 5.60 30.36
C LEU A 41 -2.73 5.41 31.83
N LEU A 42 -2.07 4.49 32.53
CA LEU A 42 -2.50 4.08 33.87
C LEU A 42 -2.15 5.12 34.95
N GLN A 43 -0.99 5.75 34.85
CA GLN A 43 -0.46 6.61 35.92
C GLN A 43 -0.79 8.09 35.72
N CYS A 44 -1.06 8.53 34.48
CA CYS A 44 -1.32 9.93 34.17
C CYS A 44 -2.76 10.14 33.66
N TYR A 45 -3.04 9.86 32.39
CA TYR A 45 -4.32 10.25 31.77
C TYR A 45 -5.52 9.54 32.41
N GLY A 46 -5.45 8.21 32.58
CA GLY A 46 -6.49 7.43 33.23
C GLY A 46 -6.71 7.85 34.69
N ARG A 47 -5.62 8.12 35.42
CA ARG A 47 -5.69 8.61 36.81
C ARG A 47 -6.37 9.98 36.91
N TYR A 48 -6.15 10.86 35.95
CA TYR A 48 -6.85 12.14 35.88
C TYR A 48 -8.33 11.94 35.61
N LEU A 49 -8.68 11.07 34.66
CA LEU A 49 -10.07 10.81 34.25
C LEU A 49 -10.90 10.06 35.30
N GLN A 50 -10.28 9.21 36.12
CA GLN A 50 -10.91 8.55 37.27
C GLN A 50 -11.49 9.52 38.31
N GLN A 51 -11.11 10.81 38.26
CA GLN A 51 -11.72 11.84 39.11
C GLN A 51 -13.16 12.19 38.69
N PHE A 52 -13.57 11.81 37.47
CA PHE A 52 -14.85 12.15 36.87
C PHE A 52 -15.78 10.94 36.72
N ILE A 53 -15.22 9.73 36.56
CA ILE A 53 -15.99 8.49 36.35
C ILE A 53 -15.42 7.37 37.22
N SER A 54 -16.29 6.62 37.89
CA SER A 54 -15.97 5.37 38.61
C SER A 54 -15.99 4.11 37.73
N VAL A 55 -16.77 4.14 36.65
CA VAL A 55 -16.91 3.15 35.56
C VAL A 55 -15.88 3.37 34.44
N ASN A 56 -15.68 2.41 33.51
CA ASN A 56 -14.73 2.56 32.42
C ASN A 56 -15.19 3.64 31.42
N PRO A 57 -14.37 4.65 31.07
CA PRO A 57 -14.72 5.65 30.05
C PRO A 57 -15.13 5.09 28.68
N ASP A 58 -14.76 3.84 28.38
CA ASP A 58 -15.11 3.16 27.13
C ASP A 58 -16.56 2.68 27.07
N ASP A 59 -17.30 2.71 28.19
CA ASP A 59 -18.69 2.28 28.24
C ASP A 59 -19.67 3.35 27.72
N ILE A 60 -19.20 4.60 27.55
CA ILE A 60 -19.97 5.71 26.97
C ILE A 60 -19.67 5.73 25.46
N ILE A 61 -20.46 4.98 24.69
CA ILE A 61 -20.36 4.92 23.24
C ILE A 61 -21.56 5.63 22.61
N ASP A 62 -21.29 6.53 21.67
CA ASP A 62 -22.28 7.24 20.83
C ASP A 62 -23.37 8.07 21.54
N ASP A 63 -23.29 8.26 22.87
CA ASP A 63 -24.17 9.17 23.62
C ASP A 63 -23.44 10.46 24.04
N VAL A 64 -23.68 11.52 23.26
CA VAL A 64 -23.13 12.85 23.52
C VAL A 64 -23.69 13.49 24.80
N HIS A 65 -24.94 13.20 25.15
CA HIS A 65 -25.59 13.76 26.32
C HIS A 65 -25.02 13.14 27.59
N GLN A 66 -24.90 11.81 27.63
CA GLN A 66 -24.22 11.10 28.71
C GLN A 66 -22.75 11.51 28.81
N PHE A 67 -22.06 11.64 27.68
CA PHE A 67 -20.66 12.10 27.67
C PHE A 67 -20.52 13.51 28.26
N LYS A 68 -21.39 14.45 27.86
CA LYS A 68 -21.40 15.83 28.38
C LYS A 68 -21.77 15.89 29.86
N SER A 69 -22.80 15.17 30.29
CA SER A 69 -23.21 15.18 31.70
C SER A 69 -22.13 14.60 32.62
N THR A 70 -21.38 13.62 32.11
CA THR A 70 -20.34 12.94 32.87
C THR A 70 -19.04 13.75 32.96
N PHE A 71 -18.52 14.23 31.83
CA PHE A 71 -17.23 14.94 31.78
C PHE A 71 -17.37 16.47 31.94
N PHE A 72 -18.49 17.04 31.54
CA PHE A 72 -18.74 18.49 31.51
C PHE A 72 -20.06 18.88 32.19
N PRO A 73 -20.33 18.46 33.45
CA PRO A 73 -21.62 18.70 34.13
C PRO A 73 -21.94 20.20 34.29
N ASN A 74 -20.90 21.04 34.41
CA ASN A 74 -21.03 22.50 34.56
C ASN A 74 -20.79 23.25 33.23
N GLY A 75 -20.81 22.55 32.10
CA GLY A 75 -20.44 23.07 30.79
C GLY A 75 -18.94 23.35 30.62
N ILE A 76 -18.58 23.96 29.49
CA ILE A 76 -17.18 24.23 29.07
C ILE A 76 -16.70 25.62 29.57
N THR A 77 -17.43 26.25 30.48
CA THR A 77 -17.20 27.63 30.97
C THR A 77 -15.81 27.84 31.59
N ARG A 78 -15.24 26.82 32.24
CA ARG A 78 -13.89 26.88 32.82
C ARG A 78 -12.81 26.44 31.83
N LYS A 79 -12.45 27.32 30.89
CA LYS A 79 -11.47 27.08 29.81
C LYS A 79 -10.27 26.21 30.21
N ARG A 80 -9.55 26.55 31.29
CA ARG A 80 -8.34 25.82 31.69
C ARG A 80 -8.60 24.36 32.09
N ARG A 81 -9.68 24.09 32.83
CA ARG A 81 -10.03 22.71 33.25
C ARG A 81 -10.55 21.90 32.06
N SER A 82 -11.34 22.52 31.19
CA SER A 82 -11.84 21.90 29.97
C SER A 82 -10.70 21.48 29.04
N ASN A 83 -9.69 22.34 28.83
CA ASN A 83 -8.53 22.02 27.99
C ASN A 83 -7.79 20.77 28.46
N VAL A 84 -7.49 20.71 29.76
CA VAL A 84 -6.81 19.56 30.39
C VAL A 84 -7.66 18.29 30.25
N LEU A 85 -8.98 18.41 30.35
CA LEU A 85 -9.89 17.27 30.18
C LEU A 85 -9.95 16.73 28.76
N PHE A 86 -10.11 17.60 27.77
CA PHE A 86 -10.05 17.20 26.36
C PHE A 86 -8.70 16.57 25.99
N HIS A 87 -7.60 17.16 26.46
CA HIS A 87 -6.25 16.63 26.26
C HIS A 87 -6.11 15.22 26.85
N ALA A 88 -6.52 15.02 28.10
CA ALA A 88 -6.46 13.71 28.74
C ALA A 88 -7.30 12.64 28.01
N LEU A 89 -8.47 13.01 27.49
CA LEU A 89 -9.34 12.09 26.74
C LEU A 89 -8.69 11.67 25.40
N GLN A 90 -8.13 12.61 24.64
CA GLN A 90 -7.45 12.31 23.38
C GLN A 90 -6.18 11.47 23.59
N GLU A 91 -5.32 11.86 24.54
CA GLU A 91 -4.06 11.15 24.78
C GLU A 91 -4.26 9.76 25.40
N ARG A 92 -5.31 9.58 26.23
CA ARG A 92 -5.74 8.25 26.68
C ARG A 92 -6.01 7.34 25.48
N ASN A 93 -6.80 7.82 24.54
CA ASN A 93 -7.21 7.08 23.34
C ASN A 93 -6.02 6.72 22.46
N ILE A 94 -5.04 7.62 22.33
CA ILE A 94 -3.79 7.33 21.63
C ILE A 94 -2.95 6.29 22.35
N CYS A 95 -2.83 6.36 23.68
CA CYS A 95 -2.11 5.32 24.43
C CYS A 95 -2.73 3.93 24.23
N ILE A 96 -4.07 3.83 24.22
CA ILE A 96 -4.78 2.57 23.97
C ILE A 96 -4.47 2.05 22.57
N TYR A 97 -4.60 2.90 21.54
CA TYR A 97 -4.29 2.51 20.17
C TYR A 97 -2.83 2.05 19.99
N GLN A 98 -1.87 2.76 20.59
CA GLN A 98 -0.45 2.40 20.51
C GLN A 98 -0.15 1.10 21.26
N MET A 99 -0.82 0.84 22.38
CA MET A 99 -0.74 -0.45 23.06
C MET A 99 -1.26 -1.59 22.19
N VAL A 100 -2.39 -1.39 21.50
CA VAL A 100 -2.91 -2.36 20.51
C VAL A 100 -1.85 -2.61 19.44
N CYS A 101 -1.28 -1.57 18.84
CA CYS A 101 -0.25 -1.69 17.79
C CYS A 101 1.02 -2.41 18.28
N ASN A 102 1.40 -2.24 19.55
CA ASN A 102 2.54 -2.93 20.13
C ASN A 102 2.28 -4.44 20.31
N SER A 103 1.02 -4.83 20.58
CA SER A 103 0.63 -6.23 20.78
C SER A 103 0.20 -6.95 19.51
N ASP A 104 -0.44 -6.25 18.59
CA ASP A 104 -0.99 -6.75 17.33
C ASP A 104 -0.87 -5.67 16.26
N ARG A 105 0.33 -5.55 15.69
CA ARG A 105 0.64 -4.55 14.66
C ARG A 105 -0.16 -4.75 13.38
N SER A 106 -0.56 -5.99 13.08
CA SER A 106 -1.32 -6.34 11.88
C SER A 106 -2.84 -6.25 12.07
N LEU A 107 -3.31 -6.00 13.31
CA LEU A 107 -4.73 -5.94 13.67
C LEU A 107 -5.52 -7.18 13.20
N GLN A 108 -4.92 -8.36 13.34
CA GLN A 108 -5.55 -9.62 12.94
C GLN A 108 -6.56 -10.12 13.99
N LYS A 109 -6.38 -9.73 15.26
CA LYS A 109 -7.29 -10.11 16.33
C LYS A 109 -8.54 -9.23 16.33
N GLU A 110 -9.69 -9.86 16.41
CA GLU A 110 -10.98 -9.17 16.44
C GLU A 110 -11.12 -8.21 17.63
N GLU A 111 -10.60 -8.58 18.80
CA GLU A 111 -10.57 -7.69 19.98
C GLU A 111 -9.74 -6.41 19.74
N SER A 112 -8.61 -6.54 19.03
CA SER A 112 -7.74 -5.41 18.69
C SER A 112 -8.42 -4.48 17.70
N LEU A 113 -9.14 -5.05 16.74
CA LEU A 113 -9.94 -4.31 15.78
C LEU A 113 -11.10 -3.56 16.47
N GLN A 114 -11.85 -4.24 17.33
CA GLN A 114 -12.96 -3.63 18.08
C GLN A 114 -12.46 -2.50 18.99
N THR A 115 -11.31 -2.69 19.64
CA THR A 115 -10.69 -1.64 20.46
C THR A 115 -10.37 -0.40 19.62
N CYS A 116 -9.85 -0.56 18.40
CA CYS A 116 -9.60 0.57 17.49
C CYS A 116 -10.89 1.34 17.15
N PHE A 117 -12.00 0.64 16.92
CA PHE A 117 -13.30 1.29 16.67
C PHE A 117 -13.82 2.03 17.90
N ASN A 118 -13.71 1.44 19.10
CA ASN A 118 -14.09 2.11 20.34
C ASN A 118 -13.27 3.41 20.56
N VAL A 119 -11.96 3.36 20.26
CA VAL A 119 -11.08 4.54 20.30
C VAL A 119 -11.55 5.61 19.30
N LEU A 120 -11.93 5.23 18.07
CA LEU A 120 -12.46 6.16 17.07
C LEU A 120 -13.78 6.81 17.51
N SER A 121 -14.71 6.04 18.07
CA SER A 121 -15.98 6.56 18.63
C SER A 121 -15.72 7.56 19.77
N SER A 122 -14.79 7.24 20.67
CA SER A 122 -14.41 8.12 21.79
C SER A 122 -13.76 9.42 21.31
N LEU A 123 -12.87 9.36 20.30
CA LEU A 123 -12.27 10.55 19.67
C LEU A 123 -13.35 11.42 18.99
N ARG A 124 -14.29 10.79 18.27
CA ARG A 124 -15.43 11.48 17.64
C ARG A 124 -16.27 12.24 18.68
N LEU A 125 -16.69 11.58 19.77
CA LEU A 125 -17.45 12.21 20.85
C LEU A 125 -16.70 13.40 21.47
N THR A 126 -15.41 13.21 21.76
CA THR A 126 -14.54 14.25 22.32
C THR A 126 -14.50 15.47 21.41
N MET A 127 -14.32 15.27 20.10
CA MET A 127 -14.31 16.35 19.11
C MET A 127 -15.69 17.01 18.95
N GLN A 128 -16.79 16.26 19.01
CA GLN A 128 -18.14 16.81 18.89
C GLN A 128 -18.49 17.80 20.01
N VAL A 129 -17.94 17.59 21.21
CA VAL A 129 -18.08 18.55 22.32
C VAL A 129 -17.11 19.73 22.20
N ALA A 130 -15.91 19.52 21.65
CA ALA A 130 -14.92 20.58 21.46
C ALA A 130 -15.23 21.52 20.28
N LEU A 131 -15.83 21.02 19.19
CA LEU A 131 -16.01 21.72 17.92
C LEU A 131 -16.67 23.10 18.03
N PRO A 132 -17.75 23.31 18.82
CA PRO A 132 -18.39 24.61 18.94
C PRO A 132 -17.53 25.69 19.63
N GLN A 133 -16.40 25.31 20.23
CA GLN A 133 -15.54 26.21 21.00
C GLN A 133 -14.31 26.59 20.19
N GLU A 134 -14.30 27.77 19.59
CA GLU A 134 -13.18 28.22 18.72
C GLU A 134 -11.81 28.19 19.41
N SER A 135 -11.75 28.49 20.71
CA SER A 135 -10.50 28.44 21.48
C SER A 135 -9.91 27.01 21.61
N LEU A 136 -10.70 25.99 21.29
CA LEU A 136 -10.32 24.58 21.32
C LEU A 136 -10.07 24.01 19.92
N CYS A 137 -10.02 24.84 18.88
CA CYS A 137 -9.81 24.38 17.50
C CYS A 137 -8.55 23.52 17.35
N TRP A 138 -7.49 23.76 18.14
CA TRP A 138 -6.28 22.94 18.16
C TRP A 138 -6.54 21.49 18.63
N LEU A 139 -7.48 21.27 19.56
CA LEU A 139 -7.91 19.92 19.98
C LEU A 139 -8.71 19.24 18.88
N THR A 140 -9.56 19.99 18.19
CA THR A 140 -10.27 19.48 17.00
C THR A 140 -9.25 19.05 15.93
N TYR A 141 -8.26 19.89 15.65
CA TYR A 141 -7.18 19.58 14.71
C TYR A 141 -6.42 18.31 15.12
N ASN A 142 -5.94 18.22 16.36
CA ASN A 142 -5.25 17.02 16.87
C ASN A 142 -6.13 15.77 16.77
N GLY A 143 -7.41 15.89 17.11
CA GLY A 143 -8.38 14.81 16.97
C GLY A 143 -8.50 14.30 15.53
N THR A 144 -8.46 15.18 14.52
CA THR A 144 -8.46 14.74 13.12
C THR A 144 -7.20 13.96 12.74
N ILE A 145 -6.02 14.33 13.27
CA ILE A 145 -4.77 13.60 13.07
C ILE A 145 -4.87 12.21 13.67
N HIS A 146 -5.39 12.11 14.88
CA HIS A 146 -5.58 10.84 15.57
C HIS A 146 -6.55 9.92 14.83
N ILE A 147 -7.73 10.44 14.45
CA ILE A 147 -8.70 9.70 13.64
C ILE A 147 -8.05 9.24 12.33
N TYR A 148 -7.42 10.13 11.57
CA TYR A 148 -6.76 9.77 10.32
C TYR A 148 -5.71 8.67 10.49
N THR A 149 -4.88 8.75 11.54
CA THR A 149 -3.81 7.77 11.79
C THR A 149 -4.39 6.37 11.99
N ILE A 150 -5.42 6.25 12.81
CA ILE A 150 -6.10 4.97 13.08
C ILE A 150 -6.83 4.48 11.83
N CYS A 151 -7.62 5.36 11.20
CA CYS A 151 -8.35 5.04 9.98
C CYS A 151 -7.41 4.59 8.86
N ARG A 152 -6.24 5.23 8.68
CA ARG A 152 -5.28 4.85 7.65
C ARG A 152 -4.76 3.43 7.85
N HIS A 153 -4.47 3.04 9.08
CA HIS A 153 -4.09 1.66 9.40
C HIS A 153 -5.24 0.69 9.09
N LEU A 154 -6.47 1.02 9.49
CA LEU A 154 -7.67 0.22 9.24
C LEU A 154 -8.03 0.10 7.75
N MET A 155 -7.80 1.14 6.94
CA MET A 155 -7.96 1.09 5.48
C MET A 155 -7.02 0.07 4.85
N MET A 156 -5.76 0.02 5.30
CA MET A 156 -4.75 -0.91 4.76
C MET A 156 -5.09 -2.38 4.99
N ILE A 157 -5.90 -2.70 6.01
CA ILE A 157 -6.41 -4.05 6.29
C ILE A 157 -7.82 -4.30 5.73
N GLY A 158 -8.34 -3.40 4.88
CA GLY A 158 -9.61 -3.57 4.17
C GLY A 158 -10.86 -3.09 4.92
N GLN A 159 -10.73 -2.32 6.01
CA GLN A 159 -11.88 -1.81 6.78
C GLN A 159 -12.39 -0.44 6.28
N SER A 160 -12.11 -0.08 5.02
CA SER A 160 -12.43 1.23 4.43
C SER A 160 -13.92 1.62 4.56
N ALA A 161 -14.84 0.66 4.47
CA ALA A 161 -16.27 0.88 4.63
C ALA A 161 -16.64 1.37 6.04
N LYS A 162 -16.05 0.78 7.09
CA LYS A 162 -16.34 1.12 8.49
C LYS A 162 -15.72 2.44 8.91
N VAL A 163 -14.54 2.78 8.37
CA VAL A 163 -13.82 4.00 8.78
C VAL A 163 -14.22 5.26 8.02
N LEU A 164 -14.95 5.11 6.90
CA LEU A 164 -15.39 6.22 6.05
C LEU A 164 -16.14 7.30 6.84
N GLU A 165 -17.03 6.92 7.77
CA GLU A 165 -17.79 7.88 8.58
C GLU A 165 -16.90 8.78 9.45
N TYR A 166 -15.79 8.24 9.98
CA TYR A 166 -14.88 8.98 10.85
C TYR A 166 -14.01 9.93 10.05
N LEU A 167 -13.57 9.54 8.85
CA LEU A 167 -12.82 10.41 7.94
C LEU A 167 -13.70 11.55 7.38
N LEU A 168 -14.97 11.27 7.07
CA LEU A 168 -15.96 12.29 6.71
C LEU A 168 -16.15 13.27 7.87
N TRP A 169 -16.34 12.78 9.08
CA TRP A 169 -16.45 13.60 10.28
C TRP A 169 -15.23 14.49 10.49
N ALA A 170 -14.02 13.93 10.39
CA ALA A 170 -12.78 14.68 10.52
C ALA A 170 -12.66 15.80 9.47
N SER A 171 -13.05 15.51 8.22
CA SER A 171 -13.07 16.50 7.13
C SER A 171 -14.03 17.65 7.43
N ILE A 172 -15.25 17.34 7.86
CA ILE A 172 -16.29 18.33 8.20
C ILE A 172 -15.85 19.17 9.41
N CYS A 173 -15.20 18.58 10.41
CA CYS A 173 -14.69 19.31 11.57
C CYS A 173 -13.68 20.40 11.18
N MET A 174 -12.77 20.10 10.24
CA MET A 174 -11.83 21.09 9.70
C MET A 174 -12.53 22.21 8.94
N GLU A 175 -13.64 21.90 8.26
CA GLU A 175 -14.43 22.86 7.48
C GLU A 175 -15.34 23.74 8.35
N SER A 176 -15.79 23.20 9.48
CA SER A 176 -16.74 23.86 10.38
C SER A 176 -16.07 24.82 11.37
N SER A 177 -14.73 24.78 11.49
CA SER A 177 -13.97 25.61 12.41
C SER A 177 -13.22 26.71 11.66
N ILE A 178 -13.64 27.97 11.85
CA ILE A 178 -13.05 29.14 11.16
C ILE A 178 -11.51 29.20 11.29
N PRO A 179 -10.90 28.99 12.48
CA PRO A 179 -9.44 28.99 12.61
C PRO A 179 -8.72 27.95 11.74
N LEU A 180 -9.40 26.85 11.39
CA LEU A 180 -8.84 25.72 10.64
C LEU A 180 -9.06 25.86 9.11
N LEU A 181 -9.78 26.90 8.66
CA LEU A 181 -10.03 27.17 7.23
C LEU A 181 -8.87 27.88 6.52
N SER A 182 -7.84 28.32 7.24
CA SER A 182 -6.69 29.01 6.67
C SER A 182 -5.84 28.13 5.74
N VAL A 183 -5.00 28.76 4.92
CA VAL A 183 -4.06 28.09 4.01
C VAL A 183 -3.09 27.18 4.76
N HIS A 184 -2.72 27.52 5.99
CA HIS A 184 -1.81 26.74 6.84
C HIS A 184 -2.28 25.28 7.02
N TYR A 185 -3.59 25.06 7.10
CA TYR A 185 -4.17 23.73 7.28
C TYR A 185 -4.67 23.09 5.98
N LEU A 186 -4.43 23.72 4.82
CA LEU A 186 -4.96 23.25 3.53
C LEU A 186 -4.38 21.89 3.13
N THR A 187 -3.07 21.70 3.28
CA THR A 187 -2.41 20.42 2.99
C THR A 187 -3.03 19.27 3.80
N TRP A 188 -3.34 19.52 5.07
CA TRP A 188 -3.99 18.52 5.93
C TRP A 188 -5.42 18.23 5.51
N ARG A 189 -6.22 19.27 5.21
CA ARG A 189 -7.58 19.09 4.66
C ARG A 189 -7.57 18.28 3.37
N ALA A 190 -6.66 18.58 2.45
CA ALA A 190 -6.51 17.82 1.22
C ALA A 190 -6.16 16.35 1.48
N THR A 191 -5.31 16.05 2.46
CA THR A 191 -5.01 14.67 2.88
C THR A 191 -6.25 13.93 3.40
N LEU A 192 -7.08 14.59 4.22
CA LEU A 192 -8.35 14.02 4.68
C LEU A 192 -9.30 13.78 3.51
N TYR A 193 -9.41 14.73 2.57
CA TYR A 193 -10.25 14.57 1.39
C TYR A 193 -9.81 13.39 0.53
N THR A 194 -8.51 13.23 0.30
CA THR A 194 -7.95 12.09 -0.43
C THR A 194 -8.28 10.78 0.27
N ALA A 195 -8.20 10.71 1.60
CA ALA A 195 -8.55 9.50 2.34
C ALA A 195 -10.04 9.13 2.22
N VAL A 196 -10.94 10.12 2.29
CA VAL A 196 -12.37 9.89 2.06
C VAL A 196 -12.63 9.38 0.64
N SER A 197 -12.04 10.03 -0.38
CA SER A 197 -12.16 9.57 -1.76
C SER A 197 -11.62 8.15 -1.93
N GLN A 198 -10.47 7.84 -1.31
CA GLN A 198 -9.89 6.50 -1.34
C GLN A 198 -10.80 5.45 -0.69
N CYS A 199 -11.42 5.76 0.45
CA CYS A 199 -12.41 4.86 1.06
C CYS A 199 -13.55 4.54 0.10
N TYR A 200 -14.08 5.53 -0.64
CA TYR A 200 -15.10 5.27 -1.66
C TYR A 200 -14.58 4.38 -2.79
N PHE A 201 -13.34 4.57 -3.24
CA PHE A 201 -12.73 3.68 -4.25
C PHE A 201 -12.56 2.25 -3.74
N ASP A 202 -12.07 2.07 -2.51
CA ASP A 202 -11.92 0.74 -1.89
C ASP A 202 -13.27 0.03 -1.74
N CYS A 203 -14.35 0.78 -1.49
CA CYS A 203 -15.72 0.29 -1.38
C CYS A 203 -16.42 0.10 -2.74
N GLN A 204 -15.71 0.14 -3.86
CA GLN A 204 -16.27 0.04 -5.22
C GLN A 204 -17.32 1.13 -5.56
N ALA A 205 -17.31 2.23 -4.82
CA ALA A 205 -18.20 3.38 -4.95
C ALA A 205 -17.50 4.54 -5.70
N SER A 206 -16.87 4.23 -6.84
CA SER A 206 -15.97 5.14 -7.57
C SER A 206 -16.59 6.51 -7.91
N ILE A 207 -17.88 6.55 -8.23
CA ILE A 207 -18.60 7.81 -8.50
C ILE A 207 -18.62 8.74 -7.28
N HIS A 208 -18.83 8.20 -6.08
CA HIS A 208 -18.82 8.98 -4.85
C HIS A 208 -17.41 9.48 -4.51
N GLY A 209 -16.38 8.66 -4.79
CA GLY A 209 -14.99 9.07 -4.65
C GLY A 209 -14.62 10.27 -5.52
N GLU A 210 -15.04 10.26 -6.79
CA GLU A 210 -14.85 11.37 -7.73
C GLU A 210 -15.65 12.62 -7.32
N ILE A 211 -16.94 12.47 -6.98
CA ILE A 211 -17.79 13.58 -6.54
C ILE A 211 -17.18 14.28 -5.32
N PHE A 212 -16.70 13.50 -4.35
CA PHE A 212 -16.08 14.06 -3.15
C PHE A 212 -14.77 14.81 -3.48
N ALA A 213 -13.94 14.27 -4.38
CA ALA A 213 -12.72 14.94 -4.81
C ALA A 213 -13.01 16.27 -5.56
N ARG A 214 -14.06 16.29 -6.41
CA ARG A 214 -14.53 17.53 -7.06
C ARG A 214 -15.01 18.57 -6.04
N ARG A 215 -15.74 18.15 -5.00
CA ARG A 215 -16.12 19.03 -3.88
C ARG A 215 -14.90 19.63 -3.19
N GLY A 216 -13.90 18.80 -2.89
CA GLY A 216 -12.63 19.25 -2.31
C GLY A 216 -11.91 20.27 -3.19
N LEU A 217 -11.89 20.04 -4.52
CA LEU A 217 -11.28 20.97 -5.47
C LEU A 217 -11.98 22.33 -5.51
N ILE A 218 -13.33 22.36 -5.49
CA ILE A 218 -14.11 23.60 -5.39
C ILE A 218 -13.74 24.37 -4.12
N LYS A 219 -13.63 23.69 -2.97
CA LYS A 219 -13.25 24.31 -1.69
C LYS A 219 -11.83 24.88 -1.71
N ILE A 220 -10.90 24.20 -2.37
CA ILE A 220 -9.53 24.69 -2.58
C ILE A 220 -9.54 25.96 -3.44
N ASP A 221 -10.34 25.98 -4.50
CA ASP A 221 -10.45 27.15 -5.39
C ASP A 221 -11.11 28.35 -4.70
N GLU A 222 -12.19 28.13 -3.94
CA GLU A 222 -12.81 29.16 -3.09
C GLU A 222 -11.77 29.82 -2.16
N LEU A 223 -10.95 29.02 -1.47
CA LEU A 223 -9.91 29.53 -0.59
C LEU A 223 -8.80 30.27 -1.36
N LYS A 224 -8.45 29.80 -2.56
CA LYS A 224 -7.46 30.44 -3.44
C LYS A 224 -7.94 31.83 -3.87
N GLN A 225 -9.20 31.95 -4.26
CA GLN A 225 -9.82 33.24 -4.62
C GLN A 225 -9.79 34.21 -3.43
N LEU A 226 -10.18 33.75 -2.23
CA LEU A 226 -10.11 34.56 -1.00
C LEU A 226 -8.68 35.00 -0.64
N SER A 227 -7.69 34.12 -0.85
CA SER A 227 -6.27 34.43 -0.62
C SER A 227 -5.75 35.49 -1.61
N ASN A 228 -6.19 35.45 -2.86
CA ASN A 228 -5.77 36.40 -3.88
C ASN A 228 -6.35 37.81 -3.63
N ILE A 229 -7.56 37.90 -3.06
CA ILE A 229 -8.18 39.18 -2.68
C ILE A 229 -7.46 39.81 -1.47
N SER A 230 -6.92 38.99 -0.57
CA SER A 230 -6.37 39.43 0.72
C SER A 230 -4.85 39.67 0.73
N SER A 231 -4.09 39.24 -0.30
CA SER A 231 -2.62 39.35 -0.32
C SER A 231 -2.09 40.19 -1.48
N SER A 232 -1.23 41.17 -1.18
CA SER A 232 -0.52 42.00 -2.17
C SER A 232 0.83 41.41 -2.63
N LEU A 233 1.26 40.28 -2.04
CA LEU A 233 2.51 39.60 -2.37
C LEU A 233 2.31 38.07 -2.34
N GLU A 234 2.35 37.44 -3.51
CA GLU A 234 2.23 35.98 -3.61
C GLU A 234 3.46 35.28 -3.01
N ASN A 235 3.33 34.69 -1.82
CA ASN A 235 4.38 33.84 -1.24
C ASN A 235 4.53 32.55 -2.08
N SER A 236 5.77 32.23 -2.47
CA SER A 236 6.15 30.98 -3.16
C SER A 236 5.67 29.73 -2.41
N GLU A 237 5.70 29.76 -1.07
CA GLU A 237 5.25 28.65 -0.23
C GLU A 237 3.73 28.41 -0.33
N THR A 238 2.94 29.48 -0.30
CA THR A 238 1.48 29.41 -0.48
C THR A 238 1.11 28.79 -1.83
N LYS A 239 1.82 29.14 -2.90
CA LYS A 239 1.63 28.52 -4.23
C LYS A 239 1.91 27.01 -4.20
N LYS A 240 2.95 26.57 -3.48
CA LYS A 240 3.25 25.13 -3.31
C LYS A 240 2.12 24.40 -2.59
N ILE A 241 1.58 24.97 -1.50
CA ILE A 241 0.47 24.40 -0.74
C ILE A 241 -0.78 24.23 -1.61
N PHE A 242 -1.16 25.27 -2.38
CA PHE A 242 -2.29 25.18 -3.30
C PHE A 242 -2.05 24.14 -4.40
N ARG A 243 -0.85 24.13 -5.00
CA ARG A 243 -0.49 23.14 -6.03
C ARG A 243 -0.59 21.71 -5.50
N GLU A 244 -0.05 21.44 -4.31
CA GLU A 244 -0.10 20.13 -3.67
C GLU A 244 -1.56 19.68 -3.43
N ALA A 245 -2.38 20.56 -2.85
CA ALA A 245 -3.78 20.29 -2.57
C ALA A 245 -4.58 20.02 -3.87
N THR A 246 -4.36 20.83 -4.91
CA THR A 246 -5.00 20.63 -6.23
C THR A 246 -4.58 19.30 -6.85
N VAL A 247 -3.29 18.96 -6.85
CA VAL A 247 -2.81 17.68 -7.40
C VAL A 247 -3.45 16.50 -6.67
N LYS A 248 -3.54 16.52 -5.34
CA LYS A 248 -4.20 15.48 -4.54
C LYS A 248 -5.66 15.24 -4.99
N MET A 249 -6.43 16.30 -5.24
CA MET A 249 -7.81 16.17 -5.71
C MET A 249 -7.88 15.74 -7.17
N SER A 250 -7.07 16.33 -8.05
CA SER A 250 -7.02 15.98 -9.47
C SER A 250 -6.65 14.52 -9.71
N VAL A 251 -5.73 13.95 -8.92
CA VAL A 251 -5.38 12.52 -8.97
C VAL A 251 -6.59 11.63 -8.64
N MET A 252 -7.34 11.96 -7.58
CA MET A 252 -8.56 11.22 -7.21
C MET A 252 -9.65 11.33 -8.29
N ILE A 253 -9.77 12.48 -8.96
CA ILE A 253 -10.71 12.66 -10.08
C ILE A 253 -10.26 11.83 -11.29
N PHE A 254 -8.96 11.91 -11.64
CA PHE A 254 -8.38 11.22 -12.78
C PHE A 254 -8.56 9.70 -12.68
N LYS A 255 -8.40 9.13 -11.47
CA LYS A 255 -8.56 7.70 -11.17
C LYS A 255 -9.82 7.09 -11.78
N ARG A 256 -10.95 7.82 -11.77
CA ARG A 256 -12.19 7.40 -12.43
C ARG A 256 -12.33 7.95 -13.85
N ALA A 257 -12.04 9.23 -14.04
CA ALA A 257 -12.30 9.92 -15.30
C ALA A 257 -11.59 9.30 -16.51
N VAL A 258 -10.38 8.77 -16.31
CA VAL A 258 -9.61 8.14 -17.39
C VAL A 258 -10.30 6.92 -17.99
N TYR A 259 -10.98 6.11 -17.15
CA TYR A 259 -11.74 4.95 -17.61
C TYR A 259 -13.12 5.34 -18.13
N GLU A 260 -13.82 6.22 -17.41
CA GLU A 260 -15.20 6.58 -17.75
C GLU A 260 -15.30 7.39 -19.06
N SER A 261 -14.30 8.23 -19.36
CA SER A 261 -14.24 8.95 -20.64
C SER A 261 -14.17 8.02 -21.87
N ARG A 262 -13.84 6.74 -21.64
CA ARG A 262 -13.66 5.74 -22.68
C ARG A 262 -14.81 4.76 -22.78
N ARG A 263 -15.60 4.59 -21.71
CA ARG A 263 -16.85 3.82 -21.70
C ARG A 263 -17.90 4.54 -22.54
N LYS A 264 -18.16 4.02 -23.74
CA LYS A 264 -19.24 4.57 -24.59
C LYS A 264 -20.62 4.18 -24.04
N PRO A 265 -21.66 5.01 -24.21
CA PRO A 265 -23.03 4.53 -24.11
C PRO A 265 -23.24 3.41 -25.15
N LYS A 266 -23.91 2.32 -24.76
CA LYS A 266 -24.09 1.04 -25.50
C LYS A 266 -24.74 1.14 -26.90
N SER A 267 -24.92 2.34 -27.45
CA SER A 267 -25.68 2.63 -28.67
C SER A 267 -24.85 2.91 -29.93
N TYR A 268 -23.52 3.07 -29.86
CA TYR A 268 -22.71 3.47 -31.03
C TYR A 268 -21.49 2.58 -31.25
N PHE A 269 -21.69 1.50 -32.01
CA PHE A 269 -20.61 0.78 -32.69
C PHE A 269 -19.96 1.71 -33.72
N ARG A 270 -18.89 2.39 -33.30
CA ARG A 270 -17.96 3.04 -34.22
C ARG A 270 -16.71 2.17 -34.26
N PRO A 271 -16.25 1.68 -35.42
CA PRO A 271 -14.94 1.05 -35.53
C PRO A 271 -13.90 2.10 -35.15
N LYS A 272 -13.19 1.91 -34.03
CA LYS A 272 -12.01 2.73 -33.73
C LYS A 272 -10.85 2.15 -34.52
N LEU A 273 -10.22 2.97 -35.36
CA LEU A 273 -8.90 2.69 -35.90
C LEU A 273 -7.95 2.52 -34.70
N ARG A 274 -7.58 1.28 -34.41
CA ARG A 274 -6.66 0.96 -33.32
C ARG A 274 -5.28 1.46 -33.76
N VAL A 275 -4.89 2.66 -33.32
CA VAL A 275 -3.49 3.07 -33.45
C VAL A 275 -2.70 2.06 -32.62
N SER A 276 -1.84 1.27 -33.26
CA SER A 276 -1.04 0.33 -32.49
C SER A 276 -0.10 1.15 -31.60
N LEU A 277 0.04 0.76 -30.32
CA LEU A 277 0.96 1.45 -29.40
C LEU A 277 2.40 1.49 -29.95
N LYS A 278 2.76 0.51 -30.80
CA LYS A 278 4.04 0.45 -31.51
C LYS A 278 4.18 1.53 -32.60
N GLU A 279 3.13 1.84 -33.35
CA GLU A 279 3.15 2.96 -34.32
C GLU A 279 3.12 4.32 -33.62
N ALA A 280 2.47 4.39 -32.44
CA ALA A 280 2.39 5.61 -31.66
C ALA A 280 3.73 6.05 -31.05
N GLN A 281 4.70 5.13 -30.85
CA GLN A 281 6.02 5.47 -30.30
C GLN A 281 6.77 6.55 -31.09
N ASN A 282 6.52 6.65 -32.40
CA ASN A 282 7.17 7.63 -33.27
C ASN A 282 6.47 8.99 -33.32
N LEU A 283 5.31 9.13 -32.69
CA LEU A 283 4.54 10.38 -32.66
C LEU A 283 4.95 11.26 -31.46
N PRO A 284 4.85 12.60 -31.58
CA PRO A 284 5.12 13.50 -30.47
C PRO A 284 4.10 13.31 -29.34
N TRP A 285 4.58 13.35 -28.09
CA TRP A 285 3.71 13.41 -26.91
C TRP A 285 2.86 14.69 -26.92
N PRO A 286 1.55 14.64 -26.59
CA PRO A 286 0.72 13.47 -26.24
C PRO A 286 0.09 12.79 -27.47
N ARG A 287 0.06 11.45 -27.46
CA ARG A 287 -0.31 10.59 -28.60
C ARG A 287 -1.72 10.01 -28.41
N THR A 288 -1.98 9.47 -27.23
CA THR A 288 -3.25 8.80 -26.89
C THR A 288 -4.23 9.77 -26.24
N THR A 289 -5.50 9.36 -26.09
CA THR A 289 -6.47 10.18 -25.34
C THR A 289 -6.12 10.22 -23.85
N THR A 290 -5.55 9.12 -23.33
CA THR A 290 -5.09 9.04 -21.94
C THR A 290 -3.96 10.03 -21.68
N GLU A 291 -2.97 10.12 -22.58
CA GLU A 291 -1.86 11.07 -22.48
C GLU A 291 -2.31 12.53 -22.61
N ARG A 292 -3.31 12.79 -23.47
CA ARG A 292 -3.94 14.11 -23.59
C ARG A 292 -4.62 14.52 -22.28
N LEU A 293 -5.45 13.65 -21.70
CA LEU A 293 -6.10 13.92 -20.42
C LEU A 293 -5.07 14.14 -19.29
N LEU A 294 -3.99 13.36 -19.26
CA LEU A 294 -2.89 13.56 -18.31
C LEU A 294 -2.24 14.94 -18.45
N THR A 295 -2.00 15.39 -19.68
CA THR A 295 -1.38 16.69 -19.98
C THR A 295 -2.34 17.85 -19.68
N GLU A 296 -3.64 17.66 -19.88
CA GLU A 296 -4.67 18.65 -19.55
C GLU A 296 -4.86 18.82 -18.03
N MET A 297 -4.69 17.76 -17.24
CA MET A 297 -4.93 17.79 -15.79
C MET A 297 -3.68 18.06 -14.94
N PHE A 298 -2.48 17.82 -15.47
CA PHE A 298 -1.24 17.86 -14.69
C PHE A 298 -0.05 18.47 -15.44
N ASP A 299 0.59 19.46 -14.81
CA ASP A 299 1.71 20.22 -15.40
C ASP A 299 3.09 19.60 -15.16
N SER A 300 3.19 18.51 -14.40
CA SER A 300 4.48 17.90 -14.03
C SER A 300 4.49 16.40 -14.13
N ALA A 301 5.62 15.85 -14.59
CA ALA A 301 5.84 14.41 -14.75
C ALA A 301 5.57 13.61 -13.46
N ALA A 302 6.00 14.12 -12.30
CA ALA A 302 5.73 13.47 -11.01
C ALA A 302 4.23 13.37 -10.70
N ALA A 303 3.45 14.43 -10.97
CA ALA A 303 2.00 14.43 -10.78
C ALA A 303 1.29 13.53 -11.81
N GLN A 304 1.73 13.54 -13.07
CA GLN A 304 1.23 12.63 -14.11
C GLN A 304 1.50 11.16 -13.73
N PHE A 305 2.71 10.84 -13.26
CA PHE A 305 3.07 9.49 -12.83
C PHE A 305 2.27 9.05 -11.61
N LEU A 306 2.05 9.94 -10.63
CA LEU A 306 1.19 9.67 -9.49
C LEU A 306 -0.26 9.38 -9.92
N ALA A 307 -0.78 10.14 -10.89
CA ALA A 307 -2.12 9.92 -11.43
C ALA A 307 -2.24 8.55 -12.14
N ILE A 308 -1.22 8.16 -12.91
CA ILE A 308 -1.13 6.83 -13.54
C ILE A 308 -1.12 5.73 -12.49
N LEU A 309 -0.25 5.85 -11.49
CA LEU A 309 -0.14 4.88 -10.39
C LEU A 309 -1.47 4.70 -9.67
N GLU A 310 -2.15 5.80 -9.39
CA GLU A 310 -3.39 5.78 -8.63
C GLU A 310 -4.56 5.24 -9.46
N ALA A 311 -4.61 5.55 -10.77
CA ALA A 311 -5.56 4.94 -11.71
C ALA A 311 -5.39 3.42 -11.82
N LEU A 312 -4.14 2.94 -11.87
CA LEU A 312 -3.81 1.51 -11.95
C LEU A 312 -3.91 0.79 -10.59
N SER A 313 -4.01 1.52 -9.47
CA SER A 313 -4.05 0.92 -8.14
C SER A 313 -5.43 0.36 -7.82
N ASP A 314 -5.51 -0.97 -7.77
CA ASP A 314 -6.68 -1.75 -7.38
C ASP A 314 -6.37 -2.56 -6.11
N SER A 315 -7.11 -2.30 -5.03
CA SER A 315 -6.93 -2.96 -3.74
C SER A 315 -7.32 -4.45 -3.74
N SER A 316 -8.06 -4.90 -4.76
CA SER A 316 -8.43 -6.30 -4.93
C SER A 316 -7.35 -7.16 -5.61
N ARG A 317 -6.28 -6.53 -6.13
CA ARG A 317 -5.21 -7.22 -6.87
C ARG A 317 -4.02 -7.54 -5.97
N HIS A 318 -3.70 -8.83 -5.88
CA HIS A 318 -2.44 -9.30 -5.29
C HIS A 318 -1.37 -9.44 -6.38
N VAL A 319 -0.12 -9.09 -6.06
CA VAL A 319 0.97 -9.01 -7.05
C VAL A 319 1.24 -10.35 -7.73
N LEU A 320 1.23 -11.45 -6.98
CA LEU A 320 1.56 -12.79 -7.49
C LEU A 320 0.34 -13.65 -7.84
N HIS A 321 -0.87 -13.17 -7.58
CA HIS A 321 -2.11 -13.79 -8.05
C HIS A 321 -2.69 -12.95 -9.20
N PRO A 322 -2.55 -13.39 -10.46
CA PRO A 322 -3.22 -12.78 -11.58
C PRO A 322 -4.72 -13.04 -11.43
N THR A 323 -5.42 -12.13 -10.76
CA THR A 323 -6.89 -12.12 -10.80
C THR A 323 -7.32 -12.01 -12.26
N PRO A 324 -8.45 -12.64 -12.64
CA PRO A 324 -9.02 -12.46 -13.97
C PRO A 324 -9.09 -10.97 -14.33
N PRO A 325 -9.02 -10.64 -15.63
CA PRO A 325 -9.00 -9.26 -16.09
C PRO A 325 -10.10 -8.43 -15.43
N VAL A 326 -9.75 -7.19 -15.02
CA VAL A 326 -10.62 -6.23 -14.30
C VAL A 326 -12.02 -6.15 -14.91
N THR A 327 -12.12 -6.38 -16.22
CA THR A 327 -13.37 -6.39 -16.98
C THR A 327 -13.12 -7.01 -18.35
N ASP A 328 -14.13 -7.67 -18.93
CA ASP A 328 -14.10 -8.14 -20.33
C ASP A 328 -14.23 -6.97 -21.35
N GLU A 329 -14.40 -5.74 -20.86
CA GLU A 329 -14.44 -4.52 -21.67
C GLU A 329 -13.08 -4.22 -22.30
N ILE A 330 -12.98 -4.46 -23.61
CA ILE A 330 -11.79 -4.16 -24.41
C ILE A 330 -11.34 -2.69 -24.25
N GLU A 331 -12.31 -1.78 -24.11
CA GLU A 331 -12.06 -0.34 -23.95
C GLU A 331 -11.28 -0.02 -22.67
N ILE A 332 -11.53 -0.73 -21.57
CA ILE A 332 -10.82 -0.56 -20.30
C ILE A 332 -9.40 -1.12 -20.41
N ARG A 333 -9.23 -2.28 -21.07
CA ARG A 333 -7.90 -2.86 -21.30
C ARG A 333 -7.01 -1.93 -22.12
N ASP A 334 -7.55 -1.32 -23.17
CA ASP A 334 -6.79 -0.35 -23.96
C ASP A 334 -6.35 0.85 -23.10
N VAL A 335 -7.19 1.34 -22.18
CA VAL A 335 -6.80 2.41 -21.22
C VAL A 335 -5.68 1.95 -20.29
N VAL A 336 -5.75 0.72 -19.77
CA VAL A 336 -4.69 0.16 -18.92
C VAL A 336 -3.36 0.12 -19.67
N SER A 337 -3.34 -0.40 -20.90
CA SER A 337 -2.11 -0.44 -21.71
C SER A 337 -1.62 0.98 -22.10
N GLU A 338 -2.52 1.92 -22.39
CA GLU A 338 -2.18 3.34 -22.61
C GLU A 338 -1.56 3.98 -21.35
N LEU A 339 -2.06 3.67 -20.14
CA LEU A 339 -1.53 4.15 -18.85
C LEU A 339 -0.13 3.59 -18.56
N PHE A 340 0.10 2.30 -18.78
CA PHE A 340 1.42 1.69 -18.61
C PHE A 340 2.43 2.21 -19.64
N PHE A 341 2.00 2.41 -20.89
CA PHE A 341 2.84 3.02 -21.91
C PHE A 341 3.26 4.45 -21.55
N ALA A 342 2.30 5.28 -21.11
CA ALA A 342 2.56 6.61 -20.59
C ALA A 342 3.52 6.60 -19.38
N GLY A 343 3.31 5.67 -18.43
CA GLY A 343 4.13 5.54 -17.23
C GLY A 343 5.58 5.17 -17.55
N LEU A 344 5.80 4.24 -18.48
CA LEU A 344 7.13 3.85 -18.92
C LEU A 344 7.89 5.01 -19.57
N GLU A 345 7.21 5.83 -20.37
CA GLU A 345 7.79 6.98 -21.06
C GLU A 345 8.19 8.11 -20.10
N ILE A 346 7.38 8.32 -19.06
CA ILE A 346 7.72 9.24 -17.96
C ILE A 346 8.89 8.69 -17.15
N LEU A 347 8.89 7.39 -16.82
CA LEU A 347 9.94 6.75 -16.02
C LEU A 347 11.30 6.73 -16.75
N SER A 348 11.29 6.47 -18.06
CA SER A 348 12.49 6.44 -18.90
C SER A 348 13.00 7.84 -19.30
N GLY A 349 12.24 8.91 -19.02
CA GLY A 349 12.60 10.29 -19.35
C GLY A 349 12.47 10.67 -20.83
N ASN A 350 11.92 9.78 -21.67
CA ASN A 350 11.81 9.99 -23.11
C ASN A 350 10.78 11.06 -23.50
N SER A 351 9.76 11.31 -22.67
CA SER A 351 8.77 12.38 -22.91
C SER A 351 9.34 13.80 -22.75
N ILE A 352 10.54 13.99 -22.19
CA ILE A 352 11.09 15.31 -21.79
C ILE A 352 12.37 15.65 -22.58
N LYS A 353 12.50 15.22 -23.84
CA LYS A 353 13.63 15.64 -24.72
C LYS A 353 13.67 17.14 -25.07
N LYS A 354 12.80 17.99 -24.50
CA LYS A 354 12.74 19.45 -24.76
C LYS A 354 13.04 20.36 -23.57
N GLN A 355 13.33 19.86 -22.37
CA GLN A 355 13.91 20.70 -21.31
C GLN A 355 15.41 20.41 -21.23
N LYS A 356 16.22 21.40 -21.66
CA LYS A 356 17.68 21.38 -21.55
C LYS A 356 18.07 21.38 -20.07
N GLU A 357 18.21 20.19 -19.51
CA GLU A 357 19.17 19.83 -18.46
C GLU A 357 19.12 18.31 -18.32
N LEU A 358 20.20 17.65 -18.76
CA LEU A 358 20.37 16.21 -18.58
C LEU A 358 20.38 15.89 -17.08
N ASN A 359 19.34 15.24 -16.59
CA ASN A 359 19.46 14.25 -15.52
C ASN A 359 18.73 12.99 -15.98
N ILE A 360 19.53 12.11 -16.58
CA ILE A 360 19.20 10.71 -16.81
C ILE A 360 18.92 10.12 -15.42
N PHE A 361 17.75 9.51 -15.25
CA PHE A 361 17.00 9.18 -14.02
C PHE A 361 16.04 10.28 -13.54
N VAL A 362 14.79 10.17 -14.01
CA VAL A 362 13.62 10.84 -13.42
C VAL A 362 13.33 10.28 -12.01
N ILE A 363 13.99 9.19 -11.60
CA ILE A 363 13.89 8.65 -10.24
C ILE A 363 14.74 9.50 -9.28
N THR A 364 14.08 10.29 -8.42
CA THR A 364 14.77 11.13 -7.43
C THR A 364 14.25 10.84 -6.03
N ALA A 365 15.11 10.98 -5.02
CA ALA A 365 14.69 10.97 -3.62
C ALA A 365 13.92 12.25 -3.20
N GLY A 366 13.64 13.19 -4.13
CA GLY A 366 13.09 14.52 -3.87
C GLY A 366 11.92 14.96 -4.77
N GLU A 367 11.48 16.21 -4.59
CA GLU A 367 10.17 16.75 -5.02
C GLU A 367 9.90 16.89 -6.54
N LYS A 368 10.90 16.71 -7.41
CA LYS A 368 10.75 17.04 -8.85
C LYS A 368 10.70 15.83 -9.78
N GLY A 369 11.06 14.64 -9.30
CA GLY A 369 11.05 13.39 -10.06
C GLY A 369 10.05 12.36 -9.55
N VAL A 370 10.01 11.21 -10.22
CA VAL A 370 9.31 10.01 -9.76
C VAL A 370 10.06 9.46 -8.53
N SER A 371 9.37 9.10 -7.45
CA SER A 371 10.06 8.50 -6.29
C SER A 371 10.43 7.04 -6.55
N GLY A 372 11.47 6.54 -5.89
CA GLY A 372 11.86 5.12 -5.98
C GLY A 372 10.71 4.18 -5.59
N ASP A 373 9.97 4.50 -4.53
CA ASP A 373 8.78 3.74 -4.11
C ASP A 373 7.68 3.71 -5.18
N ALA A 374 7.45 4.85 -5.84
CA ALA A 374 6.48 4.97 -6.92
C ALA A 374 6.89 4.09 -8.11
N ALA A 375 8.17 4.07 -8.47
CA ALA A 375 8.70 3.23 -9.54
C ALA A 375 8.61 1.72 -9.21
N VAL A 376 8.94 1.33 -7.98
CA VAL A 376 8.80 -0.07 -7.51
C VAL A 376 7.32 -0.49 -7.54
N LYS A 377 6.41 0.37 -7.07
CA LYS A 377 4.96 0.11 -7.14
C LYS A 377 4.48 -0.02 -8.59
N PHE A 378 4.98 0.80 -9.51
CA PHE A 378 4.65 0.73 -10.94
C PHE A 378 5.04 -0.61 -11.55
N ILE A 379 6.25 -1.13 -11.25
CA ILE A 379 6.70 -2.44 -11.74
C ILE A 379 5.83 -3.57 -11.19
N LYS A 380 5.51 -3.55 -9.89
CA LYS A 380 4.61 -4.53 -9.27
C LYS A 380 3.23 -4.54 -9.95
N LEU A 381 2.70 -3.35 -10.26
CA LEU A 381 1.45 -3.23 -11.01
C LEU A 381 1.59 -3.81 -12.42
N ALA A 382 2.66 -3.49 -13.16
CA ALA A 382 2.89 -4.03 -14.51
C ALA A 382 2.93 -5.56 -14.51
N PHE A 383 3.56 -6.17 -13.50
CA PHE A 383 3.54 -7.61 -13.30
C PHE A 383 2.13 -8.14 -13.08
N SER A 384 1.36 -7.53 -12.15
CA SER A 384 0.00 -7.98 -11.81
C SER A 384 -1.02 -7.85 -12.95
N TYR A 385 -0.77 -6.94 -13.89
CA TYR A 385 -1.57 -6.73 -15.11
C TYR A 385 -1.04 -7.52 -16.32
N GLU A 386 0.06 -8.27 -16.17
CA GLU A 386 0.74 -9.02 -17.23
C GLU A 386 1.24 -8.14 -18.39
N GLU A 387 1.58 -6.88 -18.13
CA GLU A 387 2.13 -5.95 -19.12
C GLU A 387 3.65 -6.15 -19.27
N TRP A 388 4.03 -7.29 -19.85
CA TRP A 388 5.41 -7.81 -19.86
C TRP A 388 6.43 -6.86 -20.49
N HIS A 389 6.10 -6.24 -21.62
CA HIS A 389 6.99 -5.26 -22.26
C HIS A 389 7.36 -4.11 -21.31
N VAL A 390 6.38 -3.64 -20.53
CA VAL A 390 6.58 -2.54 -19.58
C VAL A 390 7.32 -3.04 -18.34
N PHE A 391 6.99 -4.22 -17.84
CA PHE A 391 7.71 -4.86 -16.74
C PHE A 391 9.20 -5.07 -17.07
N ASP A 392 9.51 -5.73 -18.19
CA ASP A 392 10.88 -6.05 -18.62
C ASP A 392 11.70 -4.78 -18.88
N SER A 393 11.09 -3.76 -19.48
CA SER A 393 11.77 -2.48 -19.70
C SER A 393 12.00 -1.73 -18.40
N ALA A 394 10.98 -1.60 -17.53
CA ALA A 394 11.07 -0.80 -16.32
C ALA A 394 11.98 -1.42 -15.25
N ILE A 395 12.00 -2.75 -15.13
CA ILE A 395 12.75 -3.43 -14.08
C ILE A 395 14.26 -3.24 -14.22
N GLU A 396 14.79 -3.21 -15.44
CA GLU A 396 16.21 -2.96 -15.70
C GLU A 396 16.64 -1.59 -15.15
N PHE A 397 15.88 -0.54 -15.47
CA PHE A 397 16.16 0.82 -15.00
C PHE A 397 16.06 0.95 -13.48
N VAL A 398 15.00 0.38 -12.88
CA VAL A 398 14.75 0.55 -11.44
C VAL A 398 15.72 -0.27 -10.61
N VAL A 399 16.05 -1.51 -10.99
CA VAL A 399 17.04 -2.31 -10.26
C VAL A 399 18.41 -1.64 -10.29
N HIS A 400 18.84 -1.12 -11.45
CA HIS A 400 20.08 -0.36 -11.55
C HIS A 400 20.08 0.87 -10.63
N PHE A 401 18.95 1.60 -10.58
CA PHE A 401 18.79 2.72 -9.65
C PHE A 401 18.91 2.28 -8.18
N LEU A 402 18.18 1.23 -7.77
CA LEU A 402 18.18 0.76 -6.38
C LEU A 402 19.57 0.31 -5.91
N GLN A 403 20.31 -0.38 -6.78
CA GLN A 403 21.67 -0.85 -6.50
C GLN A 403 22.68 0.29 -6.37
N ALA A 404 22.45 1.43 -7.03
CA ALA A 404 23.33 2.59 -6.97
C ALA A 404 23.16 3.44 -5.69
N GLN A 405 22.08 3.28 -4.92
CA GLN A 405 21.73 4.19 -3.83
C GLN A 405 22.35 3.85 -2.46
N ASP A 406 23.04 2.71 -2.29
CA ASP A 406 23.68 2.24 -1.03
C ASP A 406 22.81 2.35 0.25
N ASP A 407 21.50 2.56 0.13
CA ASP A 407 20.58 2.79 1.23
C ASP A 407 19.93 1.46 1.64
N PRO A 408 20.02 1.06 2.93
CA PRO A 408 19.41 -0.17 3.42
C PRO A 408 17.89 -0.23 3.23
N THR A 409 17.20 0.91 3.08
CA THR A 409 15.75 0.97 2.83
C THR A 409 15.34 0.30 1.51
N TRP A 410 16.19 0.37 0.48
CA TRP A 410 15.92 -0.20 -0.84
C TRP A 410 16.14 -1.71 -0.93
N LYS A 411 16.85 -2.31 0.03
CA LYS A 411 17.14 -3.75 0.03
C LYS A 411 15.86 -4.59 0.02
N LYS A 412 14.81 -4.13 0.68
CA LYS A 412 13.50 -4.79 0.64
C LYS A 412 12.93 -4.80 -0.79
N ALA A 413 12.92 -3.64 -1.44
CA ALA A 413 12.41 -3.50 -2.79
C ALA A 413 13.23 -4.32 -3.80
N GLU A 414 14.56 -4.35 -3.66
CA GLU A 414 15.44 -5.15 -4.50
C GLU A 414 15.13 -6.66 -4.37
N MET A 415 14.98 -7.17 -3.14
CA MET A 415 14.59 -8.56 -2.90
C MET A 415 13.25 -8.89 -3.55
N GLU A 416 12.26 -8.02 -3.40
CA GLU A 416 10.93 -8.21 -3.99
C GLU A 416 10.98 -8.20 -5.52
N LEU A 417 11.67 -7.25 -6.14
CA LEU A 417 11.81 -7.22 -7.61
C LEU A 417 12.55 -8.45 -8.15
N LYS A 418 13.61 -8.90 -7.47
CA LYS A 418 14.33 -10.13 -7.83
C LYS A 418 13.43 -11.36 -7.78
N LEU A 419 12.59 -11.47 -6.76
CA LEU A 419 11.61 -12.56 -6.66
C LEU A 419 10.59 -12.50 -7.80
N LEU A 420 10.12 -11.31 -8.21
CA LEU A 420 9.20 -11.18 -9.35
C LEU A 420 9.84 -11.63 -10.67
N THR A 421 11.10 -11.25 -10.94
CA THR A 421 11.84 -11.70 -12.14
C THR A 421 11.94 -13.22 -12.21
N LEU A 422 12.17 -13.89 -11.07
CA LEU A 422 12.23 -15.35 -11.01
C LEU A 422 10.85 -16.01 -11.14
N MET A 423 9.81 -15.37 -10.63
CA MET A 423 8.43 -15.87 -10.69
C MET A 423 7.80 -15.74 -12.09
N GLN A 424 8.16 -14.71 -12.87
CA GLN A 424 7.62 -14.45 -14.21
C GLN A 424 7.62 -15.69 -15.14
N PRO A 425 8.77 -16.35 -15.44
CA PRO A 425 8.80 -17.50 -16.34
C PRO A 425 8.09 -18.73 -15.76
N LEU A 426 8.03 -18.84 -14.43
CA LEU A 426 7.44 -19.97 -13.70
C LEU A 426 5.91 -19.91 -13.67
N LEU A 427 5.33 -18.71 -13.59
CA LEU A 427 3.89 -18.48 -13.65
C LEU A 427 3.37 -18.46 -15.10
N PHE A 428 4.16 -17.94 -16.05
CA PHE A 428 3.72 -17.71 -17.44
C PHE A 428 4.58 -18.40 -18.52
N PRO A 429 4.70 -19.73 -18.52
CA PRO A 429 5.61 -20.47 -19.41
C PRO A 429 5.24 -20.42 -20.90
N ARG A 430 4.02 -20.00 -21.27
CA ARG A 430 3.50 -20.06 -22.66
C ARG A 430 3.71 -18.79 -23.50
N LYS A 431 4.19 -17.67 -22.94
CA LYS A 431 4.26 -16.38 -23.65
C LYS A 431 5.64 -15.96 -24.19
N PHE A 432 6.71 -16.73 -23.93
CA PHE A 432 8.11 -16.31 -24.19
C PHE A 432 8.84 -17.02 -25.35
N LYS A 433 8.13 -17.54 -26.36
CA LYS A 433 8.77 -18.16 -27.54
C LYS A 433 9.16 -17.21 -28.67
N HIS A 434 8.98 -15.90 -28.54
CA HIS A 434 9.52 -14.94 -29.49
C HIS A 434 10.02 -13.68 -28.80
N GLY A 435 11.32 -13.39 -28.96
CA GLY A 435 11.72 -11.99 -28.98
C GLY A 435 13.10 -11.56 -28.49
N PHE A 436 14.12 -12.41 -28.37
CA PHE A 436 15.51 -11.93 -28.31
C PHE A 436 16.46 -12.91 -29.00
N SER A 437 16.52 -12.86 -30.33
CA SER A 437 17.72 -13.27 -31.06
C SER A 437 18.39 -12.01 -31.56
N ILE A 438 19.52 -11.69 -30.93
CA ILE A 438 20.44 -10.65 -31.35
C ILE A 438 20.81 -10.90 -32.81
N SER A 439 20.54 -9.90 -33.65
CA SER A 439 20.94 -9.84 -35.05
C SER A 439 22.46 -9.73 -35.12
N GLU A 440 23.14 -10.77 -35.59
CA GLU A 440 24.42 -10.62 -36.27
C GLU A 440 24.19 -10.78 -37.77
N ASN A 441 24.50 -9.69 -38.49
CA ASN A 441 24.48 -9.63 -39.94
C ASN A 441 25.63 -10.46 -40.53
N THR A 442 25.35 -11.29 -41.53
CA THR A 442 26.24 -11.39 -42.70
C THR A 442 25.49 -11.86 -43.96
N THR A 443 25.59 -10.98 -44.95
CA THR A 443 25.31 -10.98 -46.40
C THR A 443 25.25 -12.27 -47.25
N LYS A 444 24.33 -12.21 -48.25
CA LYS A 444 24.27 -12.84 -49.61
C LYS A 444 23.86 -14.34 -49.65
N GLU A 445 23.06 -14.87 -50.58
CA GLU A 445 22.54 -14.46 -51.89
C GLU A 445 21.34 -15.37 -52.30
N ALA A 446 20.65 -15.00 -53.38
CA ALA A 446 19.34 -15.48 -53.84
C ALA A 446 19.22 -16.95 -54.31
N ARG A 447 18.01 -17.55 -54.16
CA ARG A 447 17.11 -18.11 -55.21
C ARG A 447 16.03 -19.04 -54.60
N LEU A 448 14.77 -18.88 -55.06
CA LEU A 448 13.62 -19.80 -54.94
C LEU A 448 13.51 -20.62 -56.26
N PRO A 449 12.54 -21.53 -56.43
CA PRO A 449 12.10 -22.65 -55.58
C PRO A 449 11.99 -23.96 -56.40
N HIS A 450 11.93 -25.14 -55.77
CA HIS A 450 11.14 -26.29 -56.24
C HIS A 450 11.05 -27.39 -55.18
N GLY A 451 9.90 -28.06 -55.18
CA GLY A 451 9.34 -28.76 -54.02
C GLY A 451 9.64 -30.24 -53.92
N SER A 452 9.23 -30.82 -52.80
CA SER A 452 8.36 -31.99 -52.77
C SER A 452 7.90 -32.21 -51.33
N GLU A 453 6.66 -32.65 -51.22
CA GLU A 453 5.98 -33.01 -50.00
C GLU A 453 6.77 -34.06 -49.23
N ASN A 454 7.01 -33.83 -47.94
CA ASN A 454 7.01 -34.91 -46.97
C ASN A 454 6.66 -34.35 -45.58
N LYS A 455 5.43 -34.64 -45.16
CA LYS A 455 4.98 -34.49 -43.79
C LYS A 455 5.78 -35.47 -42.91
N GLN A 456 6.76 -34.96 -42.18
CA GLN A 456 7.28 -35.63 -41.00
C GLN A 456 7.36 -34.63 -39.85
N ALA A 457 6.42 -34.81 -38.91
CA ALA A 457 6.40 -34.16 -37.62
C ALA A 457 7.64 -34.58 -36.82
N PHE A 458 8.69 -33.76 -36.86
CA PHE A 458 9.78 -33.82 -35.88
C PHE A 458 9.42 -33.00 -34.65
N GLY A 459 8.52 -33.55 -33.83
CA GLY A 459 8.44 -33.21 -32.42
C GLY A 459 9.54 -33.94 -31.67
N LYS A 460 10.61 -33.24 -31.27
CA LYS A 460 11.61 -33.72 -30.29
C LYS A 460 12.44 -32.55 -29.76
N SER A 461 11.93 -31.90 -28.72
CA SER A 461 12.78 -31.44 -27.61
C SER A 461 12.17 -32.06 -26.36
N SER A 462 12.94 -32.93 -25.72
CA SER A 462 12.46 -33.82 -24.68
C SER A 462 12.19 -33.02 -23.41
N LEU A 463 10.93 -32.97 -22.96
CA LEU A 463 10.62 -32.63 -21.58
C LEU A 463 11.25 -33.72 -20.70
N LYS A 464 12.27 -33.37 -19.90
CA LYS A 464 12.78 -34.25 -18.85
C LYS A 464 11.71 -34.34 -17.77
N HIS A 465 10.91 -35.39 -17.80
CA HIS A 465 9.86 -35.65 -16.83
C HIS A 465 10.48 -36.13 -15.48
N GLY A 466 10.29 -35.34 -14.41
CA GLY A 466 10.47 -35.76 -13.00
C GLY A 466 11.38 -34.91 -12.10
N GLU A 467 12.15 -33.95 -12.63
CA GLU A 467 13.03 -33.05 -11.82
C GLU A 467 12.36 -31.68 -11.59
N PRO A 468 12.56 -31.02 -10.42
CA PRO A 468 12.23 -29.61 -10.32
C PRO A 468 13.04 -28.86 -11.38
N SER A 469 12.41 -27.93 -12.11
CA SER A 469 13.16 -27.14 -13.08
C SER A 469 14.29 -26.39 -12.36
N HIS A 470 15.41 -26.19 -13.05
CA HIS A 470 16.53 -25.42 -12.50
C HIS A 470 16.07 -24.06 -11.94
N ASP A 471 15.14 -23.42 -12.65
CA ASP A 471 14.50 -22.17 -12.25
C ASP A 471 13.73 -22.27 -10.92
N LEU A 472 13.07 -23.40 -10.65
CA LEU A 472 12.35 -23.63 -9.39
C LEU A 472 13.32 -23.80 -8.20
N MET A 473 14.46 -24.45 -8.43
CA MET A 473 15.54 -24.54 -7.43
C MET A 473 16.18 -23.17 -7.16
N ILE A 474 16.38 -22.35 -8.20
CA ILE A 474 16.88 -20.99 -8.06
C ILE A 474 15.89 -20.13 -7.25
N LEU A 475 14.59 -20.24 -7.53
CA LEU A 475 13.56 -19.54 -6.77
C LEU A 475 13.59 -19.95 -5.28
N ALA A 476 13.56 -21.25 -4.99
CA ALA A 476 13.56 -21.76 -3.62
C ALA A 476 14.80 -21.28 -2.84
N THR A 477 16.00 -21.43 -3.42
CA THR A 477 17.24 -21.00 -2.79
C THR A 477 17.33 -19.49 -2.61
N THR A 478 16.79 -18.70 -3.56
CA THR A 478 16.73 -17.25 -3.46
C THR A 478 15.82 -16.81 -2.32
N VAL A 479 14.61 -17.36 -2.20
CA VAL A 479 13.68 -17.07 -1.10
C VAL A 479 14.31 -17.41 0.25
N PHE A 480 14.96 -18.57 0.36
CA PHE A 480 15.69 -18.96 1.56
C PHE A 480 16.79 -17.95 1.92
N SER A 481 17.54 -17.47 0.93
CA SER A 481 18.59 -16.46 1.15
C SER A 481 18.01 -15.11 1.60
N CYS A 482 16.88 -14.67 1.03
CA CYS A 482 16.21 -13.43 1.42
C CYS A 482 15.78 -13.46 2.89
N VAL A 483 15.25 -14.59 3.37
CA VAL A 483 14.81 -14.74 4.75
C VAL A 483 15.99 -14.97 5.70
N SER A 484 16.94 -15.83 5.32
CA SER A 484 18.04 -16.26 6.20
C SER A 484 19.21 -15.27 6.29
N ALA A 485 19.47 -14.47 5.26
CA ALA A 485 20.59 -13.51 5.24
C ALA A 485 20.20 -12.11 5.76
N SER A 486 18.96 -11.93 6.25
CA SER A 486 18.45 -10.63 6.70
C SER A 486 19.10 -10.17 8.03
N LYS A 487 20.32 -9.62 7.95
CA LYS A 487 21.08 -9.09 9.10
C LYS A 487 20.36 -7.98 9.90
N GLN A 488 19.24 -7.45 9.40
CA GLN A 488 18.48 -6.33 9.97
C GLN A 488 16.96 -6.59 10.08
N ASN A 489 16.50 -7.86 10.08
CA ASN A 489 15.06 -8.21 10.00
C ASN A 489 14.33 -7.64 8.76
N ILE A 490 15.06 -7.27 7.70
CA ILE A 490 14.49 -6.81 6.45
C ILE A 490 14.06 -8.05 5.65
N GLN A 491 12.75 -8.28 5.60
CA GLN A 491 12.15 -9.37 4.83
C GLN A 491 11.26 -8.80 3.71
N PRO A 492 11.06 -9.55 2.60
CA PRO A 492 10.06 -9.22 1.60
C PRO A 492 8.66 -9.12 2.22
N ASP A 493 7.75 -8.46 1.51
CA ASP A 493 6.33 -8.41 1.90
C ASP A 493 5.78 -9.80 2.27
N LYS A 494 5.06 -9.88 3.40
CA LYS A 494 4.57 -11.16 3.93
C LYS A 494 3.60 -11.84 2.97
N GLY A 495 2.71 -11.08 2.32
CA GLY A 495 1.80 -11.62 1.32
C GLY A 495 2.56 -12.20 0.14
N MET A 496 3.58 -11.48 -0.34
CA MET A 496 4.45 -11.98 -1.40
C MET A 496 5.17 -13.29 -1.01
N LEU A 497 5.69 -13.39 0.22
CA LEU A 497 6.31 -14.62 0.72
C LEU A 497 5.31 -15.78 0.76
N VAL A 498 4.10 -15.55 1.28
CA VAL A 498 3.00 -16.55 1.30
C VAL A 498 2.75 -17.06 -0.12
N ASP A 499 2.59 -16.16 -1.08
CA ASP A 499 2.28 -16.53 -2.47
C ASP A 499 3.41 -17.37 -3.11
N VAL A 500 4.67 -16.99 -2.89
CA VAL A 500 5.82 -17.76 -3.38
C VAL A 500 5.91 -19.14 -2.71
N ILE A 501 5.70 -19.21 -1.40
CA ILE A 501 5.68 -20.46 -0.64
C ILE A 501 4.57 -21.38 -1.15
N MET A 502 3.37 -20.83 -1.34
CA MET A 502 2.22 -21.55 -1.87
C MET A 502 2.49 -22.07 -3.28
N PHE A 503 3.09 -21.25 -4.14
CA PHE A 503 3.49 -21.67 -5.48
C PHE A 503 4.50 -22.83 -5.45
N LEU A 504 5.56 -22.70 -4.66
CA LEU A 504 6.58 -23.74 -4.50
C LEU A 504 5.97 -25.04 -3.95
N TRP A 505 5.09 -24.94 -2.96
CA TRP A 505 4.37 -26.09 -2.39
C TRP A 505 3.50 -26.79 -3.44
N GLN A 506 2.70 -26.06 -4.23
CA GLN A 506 1.87 -26.65 -5.27
C GLN A 506 2.71 -27.38 -6.33
N LYS A 507 3.83 -26.80 -6.76
CA LYS A 507 4.76 -27.46 -7.68
C LYS A 507 5.39 -28.70 -7.06
N CYS A 508 5.79 -28.62 -5.80
CA CYS A 508 6.37 -29.75 -5.07
C CYS A 508 5.38 -30.90 -4.90
N LYS A 509 4.13 -30.60 -4.52
CA LYS A 509 3.04 -31.56 -4.39
C LYS A 509 2.79 -32.30 -5.70
N MET A 510 2.71 -31.58 -6.82
CA MET A 510 2.57 -32.19 -8.15
C MET A 510 3.79 -33.06 -8.53
N GLY A 511 5.02 -32.58 -8.25
CA GLY A 511 6.24 -33.32 -8.53
C GLY A 511 6.33 -34.64 -7.76
N LEU A 512 5.98 -34.61 -6.47
CA LEU A 512 5.98 -35.79 -5.59
C LEU A 512 4.89 -36.80 -5.95
N GLN A 513 3.67 -36.33 -6.29
CA GLN A 513 2.59 -37.20 -6.78
C GLN A 513 2.97 -37.93 -8.07
N GLN A 514 3.65 -37.24 -8.99
CA GLN A 514 4.13 -37.86 -10.23
C GLN A 514 5.19 -38.94 -9.99
N ILE A 515 6.02 -38.80 -8.95
CA ILE A 515 7.00 -39.83 -8.56
C ILE A 515 6.29 -41.06 -7.97
N GLN A 516 5.24 -40.87 -7.16
CA GLN A 516 4.45 -41.97 -6.57
C GLN A 516 3.67 -42.78 -7.62
N LEU A 517 3.19 -42.14 -8.68
CA LEU A 517 2.46 -42.80 -9.79
C LEU A 517 3.37 -43.63 -10.71
N CYS A 518 4.68 -43.37 -10.72
CA CYS A 518 5.64 -44.03 -11.62
C CYS A 518 6.21 -45.30 -10.94
N GLY A 519 5.38 -46.32 -10.75
CA GLY A 519 5.80 -47.60 -10.19
C GLY A 519 6.54 -48.49 -11.20
N SER A 520 7.88 -48.60 -11.11
CA SER A 520 8.61 -49.80 -11.57
C SER A 520 10.02 -49.93 -10.95
N ASP A 521 10.41 -51.17 -10.65
CA ASP A 521 11.55 -51.53 -9.80
C ASP A 521 12.96 -51.22 -10.34
N CYS A 522 13.12 -50.86 -11.63
CA CYS A 522 14.42 -50.52 -12.23
C CYS A 522 14.79 -49.02 -12.07
N LEU A 523 13.85 -48.19 -11.62
CA LEU A 523 14.03 -46.73 -11.50
C LEU A 523 14.37 -46.25 -10.07
N LYS A 524 14.55 -47.16 -9.09
CA LYS A 524 14.73 -46.84 -7.66
C LYS A 524 15.89 -45.86 -7.38
N TYR A 525 17.01 -45.96 -8.09
CA TYR A 525 18.17 -45.08 -7.86
C TYR A 525 18.03 -43.69 -8.51
N ILE A 526 17.47 -43.63 -9.73
CA ILE A 526 17.21 -42.38 -10.44
C ILE A 526 16.06 -41.61 -9.77
N HIS A 527 15.03 -42.31 -9.27
CA HIS A 527 13.98 -41.70 -8.45
C HIS A 527 14.50 -41.20 -7.12
N ARG A 528 15.47 -41.88 -6.47
CA ARG A 528 16.11 -41.38 -5.24
C ARG A 528 16.76 -40.01 -5.44
N TYR A 529 17.65 -39.86 -6.45
CA TYR A 529 18.29 -38.57 -6.73
C TYR A 529 17.28 -37.46 -7.09
N LYS A 530 16.25 -37.78 -7.87
CA LYS A 530 15.18 -36.83 -8.25
C LYS A 530 14.30 -36.45 -7.06
N ALA A 531 14.02 -37.40 -6.15
CA ALA A 531 13.30 -37.15 -4.91
C ALA A 531 14.11 -36.26 -3.96
N TYR A 532 15.44 -36.42 -3.87
CA TYR A 532 16.30 -35.55 -3.04
C TYR A 532 16.20 -34.06 -3.43
N GLN A 533 16.02 -33.75 -4.72
CA GLN A 533 15.84 -32.36 -5.16
C GLN A 533 14.49 -31.78 -4.70
N TRP A 534 13.40 -32.55 -4.79
CA TRP A 534 12.10 -32.13 -4.27
C TRP A 534 12.07 -32.06 -2.73
N VAL A 535 12.74 -32.99 -2.04
CA VAL A 535 12.94 -32.96 -0.59
C VAL A 535 13.71 -31.69 -0.18
N ARG A 536 14.71 -31.27 -0.97
CA ARG A 536 15.44 -30.02 -0.72
C ARG A 536 14.55 -28.79 -0.86
N VAL A 537 13.66 -28.75 -1.85
CA VAL A 537 12.66 -27.66 -1.99
C VAL A 537 11.70 -27.65 -0.81
N LEU A 538 11.18 -28.82 -0.41
CA LEU A 538 10.31 -28.99 0.75
C LEU A 538 10.97 -28.52 2.05
N TRP A 539 12.22 -28.90 2.28
CA TRP A 539 13.00 -28.46 3.43
C TRP A 539 13.18 -26.94 3.44
N ILE A 540 13.52 -26.36 2.28
CA ILE A 540 13.60 -24.90 2.13
C ILE A 540 12.27 -24.23 2.48
N ILE A 541 11.14 -24.75 1.98
CA ILE A 541 9.81 -24.21 2.28
C ILE A 541 9.58 -24.22 3.80
N ASN A 542 9.82 -25.34 4.46
CA ASN A 542 9.63 -25.48 5.90
C ASN A 542 10.51 -24.49 6.70
N GLU A 543 11.79 -24.38 6.36
CA GLU A 543 12.72 -23.43 6.99
C GLU A 543 12.29 -21.97 6.81
N VAL A 544 11.86 -21.62 5.59
CA VAL A 544 11.37 -20.27 5.28
C VAL A 544 10.17 -19.95 6.16
N ILE A 545 9.20 -20.86 6.28
CA ILE A 545 8.00 -20.65 7.12
C ILE A 545 8.38 -20.44 8.58
N GLN A 546 9.26 -21.28 9.13
CA GLN A 546 9.69 -21.17 10.52
C GLN A 546 10.41 -19.86 10.83
N LYS A 547 11.26 -19.37 9.90
CA LYS A 547 12.04 -18.13 10.10
C LYS A 547 11.27 -16.83 9.85
N SER A 548 10.16 -16.89 9.11
CA SER A 548 9.45 -15.68 8.67
C SER A 548 8.27 -15.27 9.55
N ILE A 549 7.92 -16.06 10.59
CA ILE A 549 6.75 -15.82 11.48
C ILE A 549 5.53 -15.41 10.64
N ILE A 550 5.24 -16.18 9.59
CA ILE A 550 4.10 -15.91 8.72
C ILE A 550 2.85 -16.48 9.41
N THR A 551 2.09 -15.60 10.05
CA THR A 551 0.81 -15.93 10.71
C THR A 551 -0.32 -16.22 9.71
N ASP A 552 -0.15 -15.81 8.44
CA ASP A 552 -1.17 -15.91 7.38
C ASP A 552 -1.13 -17.23 6.59
N ILE A 553 -0.15 -18.10 6.81
CA ILE A 553 -0.16 -19.43 6.18
C ILE A 553 -1.19 -20.28 6.92
N ASN A 554 -2.17 -20.78 6.16
CA ASN A 554 -3.18 -21.70 6.68
C ASN A 554 -2.49 -22.85 7.45
N VAL A 555 -2.84 -22.99 8.73
CA VAL A 555 -2.27 -23.99 9.66
C VAL A 555 -2.34 -25.41 9.08
N VAL A 556 -3.37 -25.69 8.29
CA VAL A 556 -3.53 -26.97 7.57
C VAL A 556 -2.41 -27.19 6.56
N ILE A 557 -2.01 -26.15 5.82
CA ILE A 557 -0.95 -26.24 4.81
C ILE A 557 0.41 -26.43 5.48
N LEU A 558 0.65 -25.74 6.59
CA LEU A 558 1.87 -25.96 7.39
C LEU A 558 1.94 -27.40 7.91
N ALA A 559 0.82 -27.93 8.42
CA ALA A 559 0.73 -29.32 8.85
C ALA A 559 0.97 -30.31 7.69
N GLU A 560 0.36 -30.07 6.52
CA GLU A 560 0.58 -30.88 5.31
C GLU A 560 2.05 -30.88 4.88
N ILE A 561 2.70 -29.71 4.82
CA ILE A 561 4.11 -29.57 4.43
C ILE A 561 5.01 -30.31 5.42
N THR A 562 4.78 -30.11 6.71
CA THR A 562 5.60 -30.72 7.78
C THR A 562 5.44 -32.24 7.80
N LEU A 563 4.21 -32.74 7.68
CA LEU A 563 3.91 -34.17 7.62
C LEU A 563 4.52 -34.80 6.37
N CYS A 564 4.40 -34.14 5.22
CA CYS A 564 4.99 -34.62 3.95
C CYS A 564 6.52 -34.68 4.02
N LEU A 565 7.17 -33.69 4.62
CA LEU A 565 8.61 -33.72 4.83
C LEU A 565 9.03 -34.84 5.79
N THR A 566 8.31 -35.01 6.90
CA THR A 566 8.61 -36.03 7.92
C THR A 566 8.50 -37.44 7.34
N THR A 567 7.39 -37.74 6.67
CA THR A 567 7.16 -39.04 6.02
C THR A 567 8.20 -39.36 4.94
N LEU A 568 8.65 -38.36 4.16
CA LEU A 568 9.71 -38.58 3.18
C LEU A 568 11.08 -38.83 3.83
N LEU A 569 11.39 -38.14 4.94
CA LEU A 569 12.63 -38.36 5.67
C LEU A 569 12.66 -39.72 6.38
N GLU A 570 11.55 -40.17 6.97
CA GLU A 570 11.40 -41.51 7.55
C GLU A 570 11.61 -42.59 6.49
N ASN A 571 10.96 -42.47 5.33
CA ASN A 571 11.15 -43.41 4.22
C ASN A 571 12.59 -43.45 3.68
N VAL A 572 13.33 -42.35 3.78
CA VAL A 572 14.75 -42.30 3.40
C VAL A 572 15.64 -42.92 4.48
N ALA A 573 15.28 -42.76 5.76
CA ALA A 573 16.01 -43.33 6.89
C ALA A 573 15.83 -44.87 7.03
N ASP A 574 14.65 -45.38 6.69
CA ASP A 574 14.32 -46.82 6.73
C ASP A 574 14.88 -47.62 5.53
N SER A 575 15.61 -46.97 4.62
CA SER A 575 16.03 -47.50 3.30
C SER A 575 17.51 -47.35 3.02
#